data_AF-A0A968Y8M4-F1
#
_entry.id   AF-A0A968Y8M4-F1
#
_cell.length_a   1.000
_cell.length_b   1.000
_cell.length_c   1.000
_cell.angle_alpha   90.00
_cell.angle_beta   90.00
_cell.angle_gamma   90.00
#
_symmetry.space_group_name_H-M   'P 1'
#
loop_
_entity.id
_entity.type
_entity.pdbx_description
1 polymer ?
#
loop_
_entity_poly.entity_id
_entity_poly.type
_entity_poly.pdbx_seq_one_letter_code
_entity_poly.pdbx_strand_id
1 'polypeptide(L)'
;MSFVGYKQVNSVDELKELITQYTAQSPSYYFLRWAHRVSGIETKLPQEFPRPEGQVFNSALELRWKRQRNGYSVLLLKGTSSDVAEGFTEIPGDWETCDRAAHFHSKTDARFPKGFTYPNNLSIHQRYFFNVKTATVHFIALTINPSS
;
A
#
# COMPACT_ATOMS: atom_id res chain seq x y z
N MET A 1 6.09 -17.30 -4.55
CA MET A 1 6.82 -16.59 -3.48
C MET A 1 6.55 -15.12 -3.61
N SER A 2 6.49 -14.42 -2.48
CA SER A 2 6.14 -13.00 -2.41
C SER A 2 7.35 -12.18 -1.98
N PHE A 3 7.33 -10.88 -2.25
CA PHE A 3 8.46 -10.01 -1.93
C PHE A 3 8.08 -8.98 -0.87
N VAL A 4 8.96 -8.84 0.12
CA VAL A 4 8.89 -7.82 1.17
C VAL A 4 10.25 -7.12 1.23
N GLY A 5 10.26 -5.81 1.00
CA GLY A 5 11.51 -5.04 1.04
C GLY A 5 11.30 -3.61 1.50
N TYR A 6 12.38 -2.98 1.95
CA TYR A 6 12.37 -1.59 2.36
C TYR A 6 13.43 -0.77 1.64
N LYS A 7 13.19 0.54 1.53
CA LYS A 7 14.09 1.51 0.94
C LYS A 7 14.01 2.83 1.71
N GLN A 8 15.13 3.52 1.86
CA GLN A 8 15.13 4.91 2.30
C GLN A 8 15.23 5.81 1.07
N VAL A 9 14.39 6.85 1.02
CA VAL A 9 14.44 7.89 0.00
C VAL A 9 14.63 9.23 0.68
N ASN A 10 15.51 10.08 0.15
CA ASN A 10 15.97 11.28 0.85
C ASN A 10 15.11 12.51 0.55
N SER A 11 14.35 12.48 -0.55
CA SER A 11 13.59 13.61 -1.04
C SER A 11 12.14 13.25 -1.39
N VAL A 12 11.34 14.29 -1.57
CA VAL A 12 9.97 14.18 -2.07
C VAL A 12 9.94 13.70 -3.51
N ASP A 13 10.86 14.19 -4.33
CA ASP A 13 10.88 13.91 -5.76
C ASP A 13 11.29 12.46 -6.02
N GLU A 14 12.29 11.93 -5.29
CA GLU A 14 12.62 10.50 -5.30
C GLU A 14 11.42 9.62 -4.93
N LEU A 15 10.62 10.04 -3.94
CA LEU A 15 9.41 9.30 -3.57
C LEU A 15 8.35 9.35 -4.68
N LYS A 16 8.18 10.48 -5.37
CA LYS A 16 7.24 10.60 -6.51
C LYS A 16 7.69 9.73 -7.68
N GLU A 17 8.98 9.74 -8.00
CA GLU A 17 9.56 8.90 -9.06
C GLU A 17 9.31 7.42 -8.74
N LEU A 18 9.57 7.01 -7.49
CA LEU A 18 9.34 5.65 -7.04
C LEU A 18 7.86 5.25 -7.15
N ILE A 19 6.94 6.10 -6.67
CA ILE A 19 5.50 5.87 -6.80
C ILE A 19 5.10 5.75 -8.28
N THR A 20 5.62 6.64 -9.13
CA THR A 20 5.33 6.64 -10.57
C THR A 20 5.80 5.35 -11.23
N GLN A 21 7.01 4.88 -10.90
CA GLN A 21 7.56 3.63 -11.40
C GLN A 21 6.63 2.44 -11.10
N TYR A 22 6.13 2.33 -9.87
CA TYR A 22 5.29 1.21 -9.44
C TYR A 22 3.81 1.34 -9.83
N THR A 23 3.38 2.49 -10.34
CA THR A 23 1.99 2.75 -10.73
C THR A 23 1.79 2.90 -12.23
N ALA A 24 2.88 3.02 -13.01
CA ALA A 24 2.83 3.28 -14.44
C ALA A 24 2.05 2.22 -15.25
N GLN A 25 2.06 0.96 -14.81
CA GLN A 25 1.54 -0.17 -15.58
C GLN A 25 0.17 -0.68 -15.10
N SER A 26 -0.40 -0.13 -14.03
CA SER A 26 -1.62 -0.69 -13.45
C SER A 26 -2.46 0.38 -12.74
N PRO A 27 -3.80 0.28 -12.82
CA PRO A 27 -4.69 1.16 -12.08
C PRO A 27 -4.36 1.06 -10.60
N SER A 28 -4.06 2.20 -10.00
CA SER A 28 -3.53 2.30 -8.65
C SER A 28 -4.36 3.27 -7.83
N TYR A 29 -4.47 2.96 -6.55
CA TYR A 29 -5.27 3.70 -5.59
C TYR A 29 -4.39 4.24 -4.48
N TYR A 30 -4.67 5.45 -4.05
CA TYR A 30 -3.88 6.18 -3.08
C TYR A 30 -4.66 6.35 -1.79
N PHE A 31 -3.98 6.19 -0.66
CA PHE A 31 -4.54 6.44 0.66
C PHE A 31 -3.51 7.18 1.51
N LEU A 32 -3.80 8.44 1.83
CA LEU A 32 -2.94 9.33 2.61
C LEU A 32 -3.52 9.50 4.01
N ARG A 33 -2.62 9.61 4.99
CA ARG A 33 -2.94 9.71 6.41
C ARG A 33 -2.20 10.89 7.03
N TRP A 34 -2.96 11.74 7.71
CA TRP A 34 -2.48 12.81 8.57
C TRP A 34 -2.83 12.50 10.03
N ALA A 35 -2.20 13.20 10.96
CA ALA A 35 -2.49 13.03 12.39
C ALA A 35 -3.96 13.29 12.76
N HIS A 36 -4.69 14.09 11.96
CA HIS A 36 -6.05 14.53 12.25
C HIS A 36 -7.08 14.10 11.18
N ARG A 37 -6.66 13.48 10.07
CA ARG A 37 -7.55 13.10 8.96
C ARG A 37 -6.93 12.04 8.06
N VAL A 38 -7.76 11.48 7.18
CA VAL A 38 -7.34 10.62 6.07
C VAL A 38 -7.95 11.11 4.76
N SER A 39 -7.36 10.78 3.62
CA SER A 39 -7.87 11.23 2.31
C SER A 39 -9.14 10.49 1.90
N GLY A 40 -9.34 9.28 2.43
CA GLY A 40 -10.13 8.27 1.71
C GLY A 40 -9.31 7.64 0.61
N ILE A 41 -9.93 6.76 -0.18
CA ILE A 41 -9.27 6.12 -1.32
C ILE A 41 -9.42 7.00 -2.56
N GLU A 42 -8.28 7.41 -3.11
CA GLU A 42 -8.18 8.31 -4.25
C GLU A 42 -7.64 7.57 -5.48
N THR A 43 -8.05 7.96 -6.69
CA THR A 43 -7.55 7.38 -7.95
C THR A 43 -6.35 8.13 -8.52
N LYS A 44 -6.01 9.28 -7.94
CA LYS A 44 -4.87 10.12 -8.32
C LYS A 44 -4.10 10.51 -7.07
N LEU A 45 -2.80 10.74 -7.22
CA LEU A 45 -1.97 11.23 -6.13
C LEU A 45 -2.46 12.64 -5.72
N PRO A 46 -2.90 12.86 -4.47
CA PRO A 46 -3.43 14.15 -4.04
C PRO A 46 -2.38 15.27 -4.12
N GLN A 47 -2.81 16.50 -4.43
CA GLN A 47 -1.91 17.67 -4.52
C GLN A 47 -1.18 17.99 -3.20
N GLU A 48 -1.80 17.65 -2.07
CA GLU A 48 -1.24 17.87 -0.72
C GLU A 48 -0.06 16.93 -0.38
N PHE A 49 0.38 16.12 -1.35
CA PHE A 49 1.52 15.23 -1.22
C PHE A 49 2.87 15.98 -1.19
N PRO A 50 3.87 15.54 -0.39
CA PRO A 50 3.82 14.48 0.62
C PRO A 50 3.88 15.00 2.05
N ARG A 51 2.81 14.84 2.85
CA ARG A 51 2.88 14.84 4.32
C ARG A 51 1.73 14.03 4.91
N PRO A 52 1.92 13.26 6.02
CA PRO A 52 3.12 12.60 6.54
C PRO A 52 3.28 11.12 6.11
N GLU A 53 2.18 10.38 5.95
CA GLU A 53 2.20 8.95 5.67
C GLU A 53 1.21 8.63 4.55
N GLY A 54 1.53 7.65 3.74
CA GLY A 54 0.61 7.23 2.71
C GLY A 54 0.97 5.87 2.16
N GLN A 55 0.08 5.39 1.31
CA GLN A 55 0.29 4.18 0.55
C GLN A 55 -0.37 4.30 -0.81
N VAL A 56 0.22 3.61 -1.77
CA VAL A 56 -0.37 3.32 -3.05
C VAL A 56 -0.48 1.82 -3.19
N PHE A 57 -1.60 1.34 -3.72
CA PHE A 57 -1.84 -0.07 -3.91
C PHE A 57 -2.57 -0.35 -5.22
N ASN A 58 -2.33 -1.53 -5.75
CA ASN A 58 -3.02 -2.11 -6.89
C ASN A 58 -3.18 -3.63 -6.67
N SER A 59 -3.53 -4.38 -7.71
CA SER A 59 -3.74 -5.83 -7.62
C SER A 59 -2.44 -6.61 -7.35
N ALA A 60 -1.30 -6.05 -7.76
CA ALA A 60 -0.01 -6.70 -7.68
C ALA A 60 0.75 -6.37 -6.38
N LEU A 61 0.66 -5.12 -5.90
CA LEU A 61 1.49 -4.63 -4.80
C LEU A 61 0.85 -3.55 -3.96
N GLU A 62 1.45 -3.32 -2.80
CA GLU A 62 1.34 -2.09 -2.04
C GLU A 62 2.72 -1.49 -1.78
N LEU A 63 2.83 -0.19 -1.99
CA LEU A 63 3.97 0.64 -1.59
C LEU A 63 3.48 1.62 -0.53
N ARG A 64 4.00 1.54 0.70
CA ARG A 64 3.67 2.47 1.78
C ARG A 64 4.90 3.24 2.23
N TRP A 65 4.72 4.52 2.56
CA TRP A 65 5.78 5.39 3.01
C TRP A 65 5.41 6.11 4.30
N LYS A 66 6.46 6.39 5.09
CA LYS A 66 6.36 7.17 6.31
C LYS A 66 7.50 8.17 6.37
N ARG A 67 7.18 9.44 6.62
CA ARG A 67 8.18 10.50 6.77
C ARG A 67 9.08 10.23 7.97
N GLN A 68 10.37 10.38 7.76
CA GLN A 68 11.43 10.30 8.76
C GLN A 68 12.11 11.67 8.90
N ARG A 69 13.09 11.80 9.82
CA ARG A 69 13.86 13.04 9.99
C ARG A 69 14.52 13.49 8.68
N ASN A 70 15.11 12.54 7.95
CA ASN A 70 15.85 12.78 6.70
C ASN A 70 15.20 11.99 5.55
N GLY A 71 14.01 12.40 5.11
CA GLY A 71 13.32 11.79 3.97
C GLY A 71 12.17 10.85 4.37
N TYR A 72 12.08 9.70 3.71
CA TYR A 72 11.01 8.72 3.91
C TYR A 72 11.53 7.30 3.98
N SER A 73 10.95 6.53 4.91
CA SER A 73 11.07 5.08 4.91
C SER A 73 9.95 4.51 4.06
N VAL A 74 10.30 3.69 3.09
CA VAL A 74 9.37 3.06 2.14
C VAL A 74 9.40 1.56 2.32
N LEU A 75 8.22 0.94 2.39
CA LEU A 75 8.03 -0.51 2.43
C LEU A 75 7.26 -0.93 1.17
N LEU A 76 7.79 -1.94 0.48
CA LEU A 76 7.21 -2.55 -0.70
C LEU A 76 6.77 -3.97 -0.38
N LEU A 77 5.50 -4.26 -0.68
CA LEU A 77 4.84 -5.55 -0.48
C LEU A 77 4.29 -6.01 -1.83
N LYS A 78 4.94 -6.99 -2.49
CA LYS A 78 4.50 -7.54 -3.78
C LYS A 78 4.01 -8.97 -3.60
N GLY A 79 2.87 -9.30 -4.22
CA GLY A 79 2.35 -10.68 -4.22
C GLY A 79 3.25 -11.67 -4.97
N THR A 80 4.04 -11.18 -5.93
CA THR A 80 5.00 -11.95 -6.72
C THR A 80 6.43 -11.42 -6.54
N SER A 81 7.40 -12.33 -6.52
CA SER A 81 8.84 -12.06 -6.49
C SER A 81 9.48 -11.99 -7.89
N SER A 82 8.71 -12.06 -8.98
CA SER A 82 9.23 -12.22 -10.34
C SER A 82 10.05 -11.05 -10.88
N ASP A 83 9.80 -9.82 -10.42
CA ASP A 83 10.51 -8.63 -10.92
C ASP A 83 11.42 -8.06 -9.83
N VAL A 84 12.65 -7.76 -10.24
CA VAL A 84 13.68 -7.14 -9.42
C VAL A 84 13.14 -5.85 -8.81
N ALA A 85 13.04 -5.82 -7.48
CA ALA A 85 12.71 -4.60 -6.73
C ALA A 85 13.97 -3.75 -6.58
N GLU A 86 14.39 -3.10 -7.67
CA GLU A 86 15.67 -2.40 -7.73
C GLU A 86 15.81 -1.34 -6.63
N GLY A 87 16.93 -1.39 -5.91
CA GLY A 87 17.23 -0.48 -4.81
C GLY A 87 16.45 -0.72 -3.51
N PHE A 88 15.67 -1.80 -3.39
CA PHE A 88 15.10 -2.25 -2.11
C PHE A 88 16.03 -3.25 -1.44
N THR A 89 16.17 -3.11 -0.13
CA THR A 89 16.74 -4.15 0.73
C THR A 89 15.63 -5.12 1.10
N GLU A 90 15.80 -6.39 0.73
CA GLU A 90 14.86 -7.45 1.08
C GLU A 90 14.83 -7.68 2.59
N ILE A 91 13.62 -7.87 3.14
CA ILE A 91 13.46 -8.34 4.52
C ILE A 91 13.55 -9.86 4.51
N PRO A 92 14.52 -10.48 5.21
CA PRO A 92 14.67 -11.93 5.20
C PRO A 92 13.39 -12.64 5.67
N GLY A 93 12.94 -13.63 4.91
CA GLY A 93 11.82 -14.48 5.28
C GLY A 93 11.33 -15.32 4.11
N ASP A 94 10.78 -16.50 4.43
CA ASP A 94 10.10 -17.34 3.45
C ASP A 94 8.66 -16.81 3.34
N TRP A 95 8.48 -15.77 2.52
CA TRP A 95 7.21 -15.05 2.42
C TRP A 95 6.21 -15.74 1.48
N GLU A 96 5.05 -16.07 2.04
CA GLU A 96 3.86 -16.46 1.29
C GLU A 96 2.72 -15.48 1.54
N THR A 97 1.77 -15.47 0.60
CA THR A 97 0.62 -14.57 0.65
C THR A 97 -0.71 -15.29 0.61
N CYS A 98 -1.67 -14.77 1.38
CA CYS A 98 -3.07 -15.17 1.34
C CYS A 98 -3.94 -13.92 1.17
N ASP A 99 -4.75 -13.89 0.12
CA ASP A 99 -5.68 -12.78 -0.13
C ASP A 99 -7.02 -13.06 0.55
N ARG A 100 -7.58 -12.05 1.20
CA ARG A 100 -8.89 -12.11 1.84
C ARG A 100 -9.75 -10.93 1.41
N ALA A 101 -11.02 -11.18 1.11
CA ALA A 101 -11.97 -10.13 0.81
C ALA A 101 -12.07 -9.15 1.99
N ALA A 102 -12.14 -7.86 1.67
CA ALA A 102 -12.36 -6.80 2.65
C ALA A 102 -13.56 -5.95 2.23
N HIS A 103 -14.27 -5.40 3.21
CA HIS A 103 -15.50 -4.67 2.98
C HIS A 103 -15.41 -3.28 3.60
N PHE A 104 -15.93 -2.29 2.88
CA PHE A 104 -16.16 -0.97 3.44
C PHE A 104 -17.39 -0.99 4.33
N HIS A 105 -17.33 -0.24 5.43
CA HIS A 105 -18.52 0.06 6.22
C HIS A 105 -19.47 0.96 5.42
N SER A 106 -20.78 0.77 5.63
CA SER A 106 -21.78 1.64 5.03
C SER A 106 -21.56 3.10 5.45
N LYS A 107 -21.78 4.04 4.52
CA LYS A 107 -21.78 5.48 4.83
C LYS A 107 -22.87 5.88 5.83
N THR A 108 -23.90 5.04 5.99
CA THR A 108 -25.00 5.22 6.94
C THR A 108 -24.78 4.49 8.27
N ASP A 109 -23.63 3.84 8.47
CA ASP A 109 -23.31 3.16 9.73
C ASP A 109 -23.04 4.17 10.85
N ALA A 110 -23.95 4.25 11.82
CA ALA A 110 -23.87 5.19 12.94
C ALA A 110 -22.61 5.00 13.82
N ARG A 111 -21.92 3.85 13.73
CA ARG A 111 -20.64 3.61 14.43
C ARG A 111 -19.48 4.40 13.82
N PHE A 112 -19.60 4.85 12.57
CA PHE A 112 -18.58 5.59 11.84
C PHE A 112 -19.13 6.94 11.34
N PRO A 113 -19.30 7.92 12.25
CA PRO A 113 -20.02 9.17 11.95
C PRO A 113 -19.32 10.05 10.92
N LYS A 114 -18.00 9.93 10.80
CA LYS A 114 -17.22 10.51 9.70
C LYS A 114 -17.03 9.40 8.67
N GLY A 115 -18.00 9.27 7.77
CA GLY A 115 -17.97 8.24 6.73
C GLY A 115 -16.64 8.22 5.96
N PHE A 116 -16.34 7.09 5.33
CA PHE A 116 -15.11 6.91 4.55
C PHE A 116 -15.37 7.18 3.07
N THR A 117 -14.53 7.99 2.42
CA THR A 117 -14.62 8.26 0.99
C THR A 117 -13.81 7.22 0.22
N TYR A 118 -14.42 6.62 -0.79
CA TYR A 118 -13.78 5.66 -1.69
C TYR A 118 -14.55 5.63 -3.03
N PRO A 119 -13.91 5.19 -4.12
CA PRO A 119 -14.56 5.08 -5.43
C PRO A 119 -15.72 4.08 -5.38
N ASN A 120 -16.79 4.38 -6.11
CA ASN A 120 -17.94 3.47 -6.22
C ASN A 120 -17.48 2.13 -6.82
N ASN A 121 -18.01 1.02 -6.31
CA ASN A 121 -17.73 -0.35 -6.75
C ASN A 121 -16.26 -0.80 -6.60
N LEU A 122 -15.46 -0.15 -5.74
CA LEU A 122 -14.12 -0.62 -5.44
C LEU A 122 -14.18 -1.95 -4.65
N SER A 123 -13.70 -3.03 -5.27
CA SER A 123 -13.54 -4.34 -4.61
C SER A 123 -12.17 -4.45 -3.95
N ILE A 124 -12.13 -4.18 -2.65
CA ILE A 124 -10.90 -4.18 -1.86
C ILE A 124 -10.65 -5.54 -1.21
N HIS A 125 -9.38 -5.90 -1.11
CA HIS A 125 -8.89 -7.10 -0.47
C HIS A 125 -7.73 -6.76 0.46
N GLN A 126 -7.40 -7.69 1.34
CA GLN A 126 -6.23 -7.67 2.19
C GLN A 126 -5.34 -8.84 1.82
N ARG A 127 -4.08 -8.55 1.48
CA ARG A 127 -3.05 -9.56 1.23
C ARG A 127 -2.20 -9.72 2.47
N TYR A 128 -2.28 -10.90 3.08
CA TYR A 128 -1.54 -11.25 4.29
C TYR A 128 -0.19 -11.84 3.90
N PHE A 129 0.91 -11.24 4.36
CA PHE A 129 2.26 -11.77 4.20
C PHE A 129 2.66 -12.48 5.48
N PHE A 130 2.83 -13.80 5.38
CA PHE A 130 3.23 -14.62 6.51
C PHE A 130 4.53 -15.36 6.21
N ASN A 131 5.30 -15.60 7.27
CA ASN A 131 6.51 -16.38 7.18
C ASN A 131 6.16 -17.87 7.32
N VAL A 132 6.48 -18.67 6.31
CA VAL A 132 6.09 -20.09 6.25
C VAL A 132 6.62 -20.90 7.43
N LYS A 133 7.85 -20.63 7.89
CA LYS A 133 8.48 -21.37 9.00
C LYS A 133 7.80 -21.12 10.34
N THR A 134 7.21 -19.94 10.54
CA THR A 134 6.65 -19.53 11.84
C THR A 134 5.12 -19.40 11.82
N ALA A 135 4.49 -19.55 10.64
CA ALA A 135 3.07 -19.28 10.40
C ALA A 135 2.60 -17.89 10.90
N THR A 136 3.52 -16.95 11.09
CA THR A 136 3.23 -15.63 11.66
C THR A 136 2.96 -14.63 10.53
N VAL A 137 1.86 -13.90 10.64
CA VAL A 137 1.57 -12.76 9.75
C VAL A 137 2.39 -11.57 10.21
N HIS A 138 3.26 -11.07 9.34
CA HIS A 138 4.10 -9.90 9.64
C HIS A 138 3.56 -8.63 8.99
N PHE A 139 2.97 -8.75 7.79
CA PHE A 139 2.45 -7.60 7.05
C PHE A 139 1.08 -7.91 6.47
N ILE A 140 0.24 -6.88 6.36
CA ILE A 140 -1.05 -6.92 5.67
C ILE A 140 -1.07 -5.75 4.72
N ALA A 141 -1.14 -6.01 3.42
CA ALA A 141 -1.27 -5.00 2.37
C ALA A 141 -2.74 -4.84 1.95
N LEU A 142 -3.14 -3.63 1.59
CA LEU A 142 -4.34 -3.42 0.81
C LEU A 142 -4.06 -3.80 -0.64
N THR A 143 -5.04 -4.42 -1.27
CA THR A 143 -5.00 -4.76 -2.69
C THR A 143 -6.41 -4.66 -3.27
N ILE A 144 -6.51 -4.71 -4.59
CA ILE A 144 -7.79 -4.75 -5.31
C ILE A 144 -7.87 -6.09 -6.01
N ASN A 145 -9.09 -6.59 -6.23
CA ASN A 145 -9.23 -7.73 -7.11
C ASN A 145 -8.67 -7.33 -8.49
N PRO A 146 -7.72 -8.07 -9.10
CA PRO A 146 -7.50 -7.92 -10.53
C PRO A 146 -8.86 -8.15 -11.18
N SER A 147 -9.38 -7.15 -11.89
CA SER A 147 -10.61 -7.29 -12.64
C SER A 147 -10.53 -8.58 -13.45
N SER A 148 -11.40 -9.53 -13.13
CA SER A 148 -11.62 -10.77 -13.89
C SER A 148 -12.03 -10.48 -15.32
#